data_AF-X1NT70-F1
#
_entry.id   AF-X1NT70-F1
#
_cell.length_a   1.000
_cell.length_b   1.000
_cell.length_c   1.000
_cell.angle_alpha   90.00
_cell.angle_beta   90.00
_cell.angle_gamma   90.00
#
_symmetry.space_group_name_H-M   'P 1'
#
loop_
_entity.id
_entity.type
_entity.pdbx_description
1 polymer ?
#
loop_
_entity_poly.entity_id
_entity_poly.type
_entity_poly.pdbx_seq_one_letter_code
_entity_poly.pdbx_strand_id
1 'polypeptide(L)'
;FGYLVKGHILLSADYSQIELVILAHLSGDEKLIRAFIQGKDIHTHTASLIFSKKESEVTPSERRIGKTINFGVMYGMSAFRLSRDLKISRKDADTFIDAYFNEYSQVNLLKKEIIKNAEKNGYVETIMGRQRAVPNIKNPNKTVKMADERIAVNTPI
;
A
#
# COMPACT_ATOMS: atom_id res chain seq x y z
N PHE A 1 -25.81 19.75 -11.50
CA PHE A 1 -25.57 20.00 -10.06
C PHE A 1 -26.87 20.47 -9.42
N GLY A 2 -27.69 19.54 -8.91
CA GLY A 2 -29.08 19.83 -8.49
C GLY A 2 -29.34 19.79 -6.97
N TYR A 3 -28.30 19.79 -6.14
CA TYR A 3 -28.41 19.54 -4.68
C TYR A 3 -28.21 20.80 -3.81
N LEU A 4 -28.07 21.99 -4.40
CA LEU A 4 -27.78 23.20 -3.63
C LEU A 4 -29.07 23.96 -3.30
N VAL A 5 -29.37 24.05 -2.00
CA VAL A 5 -30.43 24.90 -1.45
C VAL A 5 -29.92 26.34 -1.37
N LYS A 6 -30.77 27.30 -1.75
CA LYS A 6 -30.44 28.74 -1.68
C LYS A 6 -30.00 29.11 -0.26
N GLY A 7 -28.90 29.86 -0.15
CA GLY A 7 -28.33 30.29 1.14
C GLY A 7 -27.42 29.25 1.83
N HIS A 8 -27.17 28.09 1.21
CA HIS A 8 -26.29 27.05 1.74
C HIS A 8 -25.09 26.80 0.82
N ILE A 9 -24.03 26.23 1.40
CA ILE A 9 -22.84 25.76 0.68
C ILE A 9 -22.70 24.24 0.83
N LEU A 10 -22.12 23.59 -0.17
CA LEU A 10 -21.70 22.21 -0.07
C LEU A 10 -20.28 22.17 0.54
N LEU A 11 -20.15 21.55 1.71
CA LEU A 11 -18.85 21.24 2.32
C LEU A 11 -18.51 19.77 2.01
N SER A 12 -17.29 19.54 1.51
CA SER A 12 -16.73 18.19 1.35
C SER A 12 -15.46 18.09 2.17
N ALA A 13 -15.37 17.07 3.02
CA ALA A 13 -14.18 16.74 3.78
C ALA A 13 -13.80 15.29 3.47
N ASP A 14 -12.55 15.08 3.05
CA ASP A 14 -12.01 13.79 2.67
C ASP A 14 -10.64 13.62 3.35
N TYR A 15 -10.33 12.40 3.79
CA TYR A 15 -9.04 12.12 4.40
C TYR A 15 -7.95 12.03 3.34
N SER A 16 -6.90 12.85 3.49
CA SER A 16 -5.71 12.71 2.65
C SER A 16 -5.00 11.38 2.93
N GLN A 17 -5.11 10.44 1.99
CA GLN A 17 -4.31 9.20 1.96
C GLN A 17 -4.46 8.31 3.20
N ILE A 18 -5.68 8.21 3.75
CA ILE A 18 -5.94 7.50 5.01
C ILE A 18 -5.36 6.07 5.06
N GLU A 19 -5.41 5.34 3.95
CA GLU A 19 -4.90 3.96 3.87
C GLU A 19 -3.38 3.90 4.16
N LEU A 20 -2.60 4.84 3.64
CA LEU A 20 -1.16 4.88 3.89
C LEU A 20 -0.82 5.42 5.29
N VAL A 21 -1.69 6.26 5.87
CA VAL A 21 -1.59 6.69 7.27
C VAL A 21 -1.82 5.49 8.20
N ILE A 22 -2.83 4.67 7.91
CA ILE A 22 -3.09 3.43 8.65
C ILE A 22 -1.91 2.46 8.49
N LEU A 23 -1.36 2.32 7.28
CA LEU A 23 -0.15 1.52 7.08
C LEU A 23 1.02 2.02 7.92
N ALA A 24 1.28 3.33 7.91
CA ALA A 24 2.36 3.93 8.70
C ALA A 24 2.17 3.64 10.20
N HIS A 25 0.94 3.78 10.69
CA HIS A 25 0.58 3.48 12.07
C HIS A 25 0.77 2.00 12.42
N LEU A 26 0.24 1.08 11.61
CA LEU A 26 0.30 -0.37 11.87
C LEU A 26 1.71 -0.94 11.73
N SER A 27 2.48 -0.43 10.77
CA SER A 27 3.85 -0.92 10.53
C SER A 27 4.85 -0.37 11.54
N GLY A 28 4.57 0.78 12.14
CA GLY A 28 5.55 1.48 12.97
C GLY A 28 6.79 1.93 12.18
N ASP A 29 6.70 2.03 10.85
CA ASP A 29 7.83 2.40 10.01
C ASP A 29 8.19 3.87 10.21
N GLU A 30 9.31 4.14 10.89
CA GLU A 30 9.68 5.51 11.26
C GLU A 30 9.87 6.43 10.06
N LYS A 31 10.36 5.92 8.93
CA LYS A 31 10.58 6.75 7.73
C LYS A 31 9.24 7.13 7.11
N LEU A 32 8.32 6.17 6.98
CA LEU A 32 6.98 6.43 6.47
C LEU A 32 6.19 7.37 7.39
N ILE A 33 6.25 7.16 8.71
CA ILE A 33 5.63 8.04 9.72
C ILE A 33 6.18 9.47 9.60
N ARG A 34 7.51 9.63 9.56
CA ARG A 34 8.14 10.95 9.43
C ARG A 34 7.73 11.65 8.14
N ALA A 35 7.62 10.93 7.03
CA ALA A 35 7.18 11.50 5.76
C ALA A 35 5.76 12.09 5.87
N PHE A 36 4.83 11.40 6.54
CA PHE A 36 3.49 11.93 6.81
C PHE A 36 3.50 13.13 7.76
N ILE A 37 4.25 13.07 8.87
CA ILE A 37 4.35 14.18 9.84
C ILE A 37 4.90 15.45 9.18
N GLN A 38 5.85 15.30 8.26
CA GLN A 38 6.46 16.41 7.53
C GLN A 38 5.60 16.91 6.35
N GLY A 39 4.43 16.31 6.10
CA GLY A 39 3.56 16.68 4.99
C GLY A 39 4.19 16.39 3.61
N LYS A 40 5.13 15.43 3.54
CA LYS A 40 5.75 15.06 2.26
C LYS A 40 4.72 14.39 1.34
N ASP A 41 4.89 14.63 0.05
CA ASP A 41 4.19 13.85 -0.96
C ASP A 41 4.83 12.46 -1.06
N ILE A 42 4.24 11.48 -0.36
CA ILE A 42 4.78 10.12 -0.30
C ILE A 42 4.89 9.44 -1.66
N HIS A 43 4.07 9.82 -2.64
CA HIS A 43 4.16 9.25 -3.99
C HIS A 43 5.39 9.79 -4.72
N THR A 44 5.65 11.09 -4.56
CA THR A 44 6.87 11.73 -5.06
C THR A 44 8.10 11.17 -4.37
N HIS A 45 8.06 11.01 -3.05
CA HIS A 45 9.17 10.44 -2.28
C HIS A 45 9.47 8.98 -2.69
N THR A 46 8.46 8.12 -2.79
CA THR A 46 8.64 6.76 -3.30
C THR A 46 9.22 6.77 -4.72
N ALA A 47 8.72 7.64 -5.61
CA ALA A 47 9.25 7.76 -6.96
C ALA A 47 10.71 8.23 -6.98
N SER A 48 11.09 9.19 -6.15
CA SER A 48 12.47 9.71 -6.09
C SER A 48 13.46 8.61 -5.69
N LEU A 49 13.05 7.72 -4.79
CA LEU A 49 13.84 6.55 -4.38
C LEU A 49 13.98 5.53 -5.51
N ILE A 50 12.88 5.21 -6.20
CA ILE A 50 12.87 4.22 -7.29
C ILE A 50 13.72 4.67 -8.47
N PHE A 51 13.62 5.96 -8.84
CA PHE A 51 14.35 6.54 -9.96
C PHE A 51 15.71 7.11 -9.54
N SER A 52 16.12 6.92 -8.28
CA SER A 52 17.41 7.37 -7.74
C SER A 52 17.73 8.85 -8.05
N LYS A 53 16.79 9.74 -7.76
CA LYS A 53 16.92 11.18 -8.03
C LYS A 53 16.29 12.05 -6.96
N LYS A 54 16.44 13.37 -7.04
CA LYS A 54 15.84 14.28 -6.04
C LYS A 54 14.33 14.35 -6.20
N GLU A 55 13.60 14.54 -5.11
CA GLU A 55 12.14 14.74 -5.12
C GLU A 55 11.72 15.89 -6.07
N SER A 56 12.53 16.96 -6.15
CA SER A 56 12.31 18.11 -7.05
C SER A 56 12.46 17.78 -8.54
N GLU A 57 13.09 16.65 -8.87
CA GLU A 57 13.32 16.19 -10.25
C GLU A 57 12.31 15.12 -10.68
N VAL A 58 11.39 14.73 -9.79
CA VAL A 58 10.32 13.77 -10.08
C VAL A 58 9.27 14.41 -10.96
N THR A 59 9.04 13.80 -12.11
CA THR A 59 8.02 14.21 -13.07
C THR A 59 6.63 13.73 -12.63
N PRO A 60 5.54 14.34 -13.14
CA PRO A 60 4.18 13.88 -12.86
C PRO A 60 3.91 12.42 -13.26
N SER A 61 4.56 11.91 -14.31
CA SER A 61 4.45 10.51 -14.72
C SER A 61 5.12 9.58 -13.72
N GLU A 62 6.31 9.91 -13.23
CA GLU A 62 7.02 9.11 -12.22
C GLU A 62 6.32 9.18 -10.86
N ARG A 63 5.77 10.33 -10.47
CA ARG A 63 4.90 10.42 -9.30
C ARG A 63 3.71 9.47 -9.40
N ARG A 64 3.11 9.34 -10.59
CA ARG A 64 2.04 8.37 -10.83
C ARG A 64 2.53 6.93 -10.66
N ILE A 65 3.76 6.63 -11.07
CA ILE A 65 4.40 5.33 -10.83
C ILE A 65 4.58 5.08 -9.32
N GLY A 66 5.10 6.06 -8.58
CA GLY A 66 5.21 5.99 -7.12
C GLY A 66 3.85 5.78 -6.43
N LYS A 67 2.79 6.41 -6.95
CA LYS A 67 1.41 6.14 -6.52
C LYS A 67 1.00 4.68 -6.77
N THR A 68 1.18 4.19 -7.99
CA THR A 68 0.88 2.79 -8.35
C THR A 68 1.64 1.80 -7.46
N ILE A 69 2.89 2.10 -7.12
CA ILE A 69 3.71 1.25 -6.26
C ILE A 69 3.24 1.30 -4.82
N ASN A 70 2.98 2.47 -4.25
CA ASN A 70 2.46 2.58 -2.88
C ASN A 70 1.18 1.73 -2.74
N PHE A 71 0.18 1.92 -3.61
CA PHE A 71 -1.05 1.12 -3.54
C PHE A 71 -0.86 -0.34 -3.96
N GLY A 72 -0.08 -0.61 -5.00
CA GLY A 72 0.14 -1.97 -5.49
C GLY A 72 0.87 -2.84 -4.47
N VAL A 73 1.98 -2.35 -3.94
CA VAL A 73 2.84 -3.10 -3.02
C VAL A 73 2.17 -3.29 -1.66
N MET A 74 1.45 -2.28 -1.16
CA MET A 74 0.54 -2.43 -0.02
C MET A 74 -0.38 -3.64 -0.20
N TYR A 75 -0.98 -3.80 -1.38
CA TYR A 75 -2.00 -4.80 -1.64
C TYR A 75 -1.48 -6.14 -2.19
N GLY A 76 -0.19 -6.43 -1.99
CA GLY A 76 0.42 -7.68 -2.42
C GLY A 76 0.40 -7.87 -3.94
N MET A 77 0.49 -6.78 -4.69
CA MET A 77 0.68 -6.82 -6.14
C MET A 77 1.96 -7.59 -6.47
N SER A 78 1.87 -8.56 -7.38
CA SER A 78 3.05 -9.25 -7.88
C SER A 78 3.82 -8.37 -8.86
N ALA A 79 5.12 -8.59 -8.99
CA ALA A 79 5.94 -7.93 -10.02
C ALA A 79 5.37 -8.10 -11.44
N PHE A 80 4.70 -9.22 -11.72
CA PHE A 80 3.98 -9.43 -12.99
C PHE A 80 2.83 -8.44 -13.21
N ARG A 81 2.01 -8.18 -12.18
CA ARG A 81 0.93 -7.19 -12.29
C ARG A 81 1.52 -5.78 -12.40
N LEU A 82 2.52 -5.47 -11.58
CA LEU A 82 3.18 -4.18 -11.59
C LEU A 82 3.84 -3.88 -12.95
N SER A 83 4.54 -4.87 -13.53
CA SER A 83 5.19 -4.71 -14.83
C SER A 83 4.20 -4.41 -15.95
N ARG A 84 3.01 -5.04 -15.91
CA ARG A 84 1.93 -4.76 -16.87
C ARG A 84 1.34 -3.37 -16.68
N ASP A 85 1.06 -2.98 -15.44
CA ASP A 85 0.41 -1.70 -15.13
C ASP A 85 1.36 -0.52 -15.44
N LEU A 86 2.67 -0.71 -15.25
CA LEU A 86 3.71 0.28 -15.56
C LEU A 86 4.30 0.17 -16.97
N LYS A 87 3.99 -0.90 -17.72
CA LYS A 87 4.59 -1.22 -19.02
C LYS A 87 6.13 -1.28 -18.99
N ILE A 88 6.69 -1.88 -17.94
CA ILE A 88 8.13 -2.11 -17.74
C ILE A 88 8.47 -3.60 -17.77
N SER A 89 9.76 -3.94 -17.76
CA SER A 89 10.14 -5.34 -17.63
C SER A 89 9.79 -5.89 -16.25
N ARG A 90 9.58 -7.22 -16.16
CA ARG A 90 9.34 -7.87 -14.85
C ARG A 90 10.52 -7.66 -13.89
N LYS A 91 11.74 -7.60 -14.42
CA LYS A 91 12.97 -7.37 -13.63
C LYS A 91 12.98 -5.97 -13.00
N ASP A 92 12.56 -4.96 -13.75
CA ASP A 92 12.46 -3.60 -13.23
C ASP A 92 11.36 -3.50 -12.17
N ALA A 93 10.22 -4.17 -12.40
CA ALA A 93 9.15 -4.25 -11.40
C ALA A 93 9.61 -4.94 -10.11
N ASP A 94 10.36 -6.05 -10.19
CA ASP A 94 10.97 -6.70 -9.02
C ASP A 94 11.90 -5.71 -8.28
N THR A 95 12.76 -5.01 -9.03
CA THR A 95 13.70 -4.02 -8.47
C THR A 95 12.97 -2.89 -7.75
N PHE A 96 11.85 -2.41 -8.29
CA PHE A 96 11.05 -1.34 -7.68
C PHE A 96 10.37 -1.79 -6.40
N ILE A 97 9.87 -3.03 -6.36
CA ILE A 97 9.28 -3.62 -5.15
C ILE A 97 10.34 -3.79 -4.07
N ASP A 98 11.54 -4.27 -4.44
CA ASP A 98 12.65 -4.45 -3.52
C ASP A 98 13.13 -3.10 -2.96
N ALA A 99 13.29 -2.08 -3.81
CA ALA A 99 13.63 -0.73 -3.37
C ALA A 99 12.60 -0.17 -2.37
N TYR A 100 11.31 -0.39 -2.61
CA TYR A 100 10.25 0.03 -1.69
C TYR A 100 10.35 -0.64 -0.32
N PHE A 101 10.52 -1.96 -0.28
CA PHE A 101 10.64 -2.69 1.00
C PHE A 101 11.99 -2.51 1.69
N ASN A 102 13.04 -2.14 0.95
CA ASN A 102 14.31 -1.73 1.55
C ASN A 102 14.18 -0.36 2.21
N GLU A 103 13.41 0.55 1.62
CA GLU A 103 13.15 1.84 2.25
C GLU A 103 12.25 1.67 3.49
N TYR A 104 11.12 0.97 3.33
CA TYR A 104 10.11 0.77 4.37
C TYR A 104 10.12 -0.68 4.88
N SER A 105 11.21 -1.06 5.56
CA SER A 105 11.44 -2.45 5.99
C SER A 105 10.38 -2.95 6.97
N GLN A 106 9.86 -2.07 7.83
CA GLN A 106 8.83 -2.45 8.82
C GLN A 106 7.49 -2.77 8.15
N VAL A 107 7.20 -2.17 7.00
CA VAL A 107 6.02 -2.53 6.18
C VAL A 107 6.09 -3.97 5.69
N ASN A 108 7.28 -4.44 5.27
CA ASN A 108 7.47 -5.83 4.86
C ASN A 108 7.33 -6.81 6.04
N LEU A 109 7.82 -6.42 7.22
CA LEU A 109 7.68 -7.22 8.44
C LEU A 109 6.21 -7.34 8.85
N LEU A 110 5.49 -6.22 8.92
CA LEU A 110 4.05 -6.21 9.19
C LEU A 110 3.29 -7.16 8.24
N LYS A 111 3.58 -7.07 6.93
CA LYS A 111 2.96 -7.95 5.93
C LYS A 111 3.18 -9.43 6.25
N LYS A 112 4.42 -9.82 6.56
CA LYS A 112 4.77 -11.20 6.90
C LYS A 112 4.10 -11.65 8.20
N GLU A 113 4.01 -10.78 9.19
CA GLU A 113 3.35 -11.05 10.47
C GLU A 113 1.84 -11.24 10.30
N ILE A 114 1.17 -10.38 9.53
CA ILE A 114 -0.26 -10.52 9.22
C ILE A 114 -0.51 -11.87 8.54
N ILE A 115 0.26 -12.24 7.51
CA ILE A 115 0.09 -13.52 6.82
C ILE A 115 0.33 -14.69 7.77
N LYS A 116 1.39 -14.65 8.58
CA LYS A 116 1.70 -15.70 9.57
C LYS A 116 0.58 -15.86 10.61
N ASN A 117 0.03 -14.76 11.10
CA ASN A 117 -1.09 -14.78 12.06
C ASN A 117 -2.37 -15.28 11.41
N ALA A 118 -2.64 -14.88 10.16
CA ALA A 118 -3.75 -15.38 9.36
C ALA A 118 -3.64 -16.90 9.13
N GLU A 119 -2.45 -17.40 8.80
CA GLU A 119 -2.19 -18.83 8.72
C GLU A 119 -2.41 -19.51 10.07
N LYS A 120 -2.01 -18.93 11.19
CA LYS A 120 -2.25 -19.54 12.50
C LYS A 120 -3.75 -19.63 12.83
N ASN A 121 -4.48 -18.53 12.62
CA ASN A 121 -5.82 -18.32 13.19
C ASN A 121 -6.96 -18.59 12.19
N GLY A 122 -6.70 -18.53 10.88
CA GLY A 122 -7.72 -18.64 9.83
C GLY A 122 -8.52 -17.35 9.56
N TYR A 123 -8.17 -16.24 10.22
CA TYR A 123 -8.79 -14.93 10.06
C TYR A 123 -7.78 -13.80 10.33
N VAL A 124 -8.16 -12.58 9.96
CA VAL A 124 -7.47 -11.32 10.29
C VAL A 124 -8.42 -10.33 10.93
N GLU A 125 -7.90 -9.31 11.61
CA GLU A 125 -8.70 -8.30 12.32
C GLU A 125 -8.25 -6.88 12.01
N THR A 126 -9.19 -5.94 12.04
CA THR A 126 -8.87 -4.49 12.08
C THR A 126 -8.50 -4.03 13.49
N ILE A 127 -7.97 -2.81 13.61
CA ILE A 127 -7.68 -2.13 14.89
C ILE A 127 -8.88 -2.14 15.85
N MET A 128 -10.10 -2.06 15.33
CA MET A 128 -11.35 -2.03 16.13
C MET A 128 -11.95 -3.42 16.36
N GLY A 129 -11.22 -4.51 16.06
CA GLY A 129 -11.65 -5.88 16.33
C GLY A 129 -12.59 -6.50 15.28
N ARG A 130 -12.91 -5.81 14.17
CA ARG A 130 -13.65 -6.43 13.06
C ARG A 130 -12.83 -7.57 12.46
N GLN A 131 -13.35 -8.79 12.54
CA GLN A 131 -12.72 -10.00 12.00
C GLN A 131 -13.14 -10.27 10.54
N ARG A 132 -12.23 -10.87 9.76
CA ARG A 132 -12.51 -11.42 8.43
C ARG A 132 -11.82 -12.78 8.26
N ALA A 133 -12.61 -13.81 7.96
CA ALA A 133 -12.08 -15.14 7.66
C ALA A 133 -11.29 -15.14 6.34
N VAL A 134 -10.21 -15.93 6.31
CA VAL A 134 -9.38 -16.22 5.14
C VAL A 134 -9.20 -17.73 5.02
N PRO A 135 -10.25 -18.47 4.61
CA PRO A 135 -10.31 -19.92 4.73
C PRO A 135 -9.28 -20.66 3.87
N ASN A 136 -8.78 -20.02 2.81
CA ASN A 136 -7.81 -20.59 1.89
C ASN A 136 -6.37 -20.18 2.17
N ILE A 137 -6.09 -19.51 3.30
CA ILE A 137 -4.74 -19.06 3.65
C ILE A 137 -3.72 -20.21 3.81
N LYS A 138 -4.21 -21.45 4.03
CA LYS A 138 -3.39 -22.69 4.08
C LYS A 138 -3.49 -23.55 2.82
N ASN A 139 -4.14 -23.06 1.75
CA ASN A 139 -4.40 -23.87 0.59
C ASN A 139 -3.07 -24.28 -0.10
N PRO A 140 -2.86 -25.57 -0.44
CA PRO A 140 -1.64 -26.01 -1.11
C PRO A 140 -1.50 -25.41 -2.52
N ASN A 141 -2.61 -24.99 -3.15
CA ASN A 141 -2.57 -24.24 -4.39
C ASN A 141 -2.10 -22.80 -4.12
N LYS A 142 -0.88 -22.49 -4.56
CA LYS A 142 -0.25 -21.17 -4.36
C LYS A 142 -1.09 -20.01 -4.88
N THR A 143 -1.77 -20.16 -6.02
CA THR A 143 -2.59 -19.08 -6.59
C THR A 143 -3.78 -18.75 -5.69
N VAL A 144 -4.40 -19.79 -5.14
CA VAL A 144 -5.52 -19.66 -4.21
C VAL A 144 -5.05 -19.06 -2.88
N LYS A 145 -3.95 -19.57 -2.32
CA LYS A 145 -3.32 -19.01 -1.11
C LYS A 145 -2.96 -17.53 -1.28
N MET A 146 -2.30 -17.16 -2.38
CA MET A 146 -1.92 -15.78 -2.66
C MET A 146 -3.11 -14.83 -2.78
N ALA A 147 -4.30 -15.31 -3.13
CA ALA A 147 -5.51 -14.49 -3.12
C ALA A 147 -5.93 -14.15 -1.68
N ASP A 148 -5.89 -15.13 -0.78
CA ASP A 148 -6.20 -14.95 0.63
C ASP A 148 -5.10 -14.16 1.37
N GLU A 149 -3.83 -14.30 0.98
CA GLU A 149 -2.74 -13.45 1.52
C GLU A 149 -2.99 -11.97 1.22
N ARG A 150 -3.45 -11.63 0.01
CA ARG A 150 -3.82 -10.25 -0.33
C ARG A 150 -5.00 -9.77 0.51
N ILE A 151 -6.01 -10.61 0.68
CA ILE A 151 -7.15 -10.28 1.55
C ILE A 151 -6.69 -10.05 2.99
N ALA A 152 -5.82 -10.92 3.49
CA ALA A 152 -5.27 -10.86 4.84
C ALA A 152 -4.54 -9.53 5.09
N VAL A 153 -3.68 -9.11 4.15
CA VAL A 153 -2.90 -7.87 4.26
C VAL A 153 -3.79 -6.63 4.10
N ASN A 154 -4.77 -6.67 3.19
CA ASN A 154 -5.62 -5.50 2.90
C ASN A 154 -6.66 -5.22 3.98
N THR A 155 -7.07 -6.22 4.76
CA THR A 155 -8.22 -6.07 5.66
C THR A 155 -7.94 -5.26 6.93
N PRO A 156 -6.76 -5.37 7.57
CA PRO A 156 -6.42 -4.54 8.74
C PRO A 156 -6.23 -3.06 8.41
N ILE A 157 -5.95 -2.74 7.15
CA ILE A 157 -5.80 -1.39 6.58
C ILE A 157 -7.16 -0.85 6.19
#